data_AF-A0A2G6KYC8-F1
#
_entry.id   AF-A0A2G6KYC8-F1
#
_cell.length_a   1.000
_cell.length_b   1.000
_cell.length_c   1.000
_cell.angle_alpha   90.00
_cell.angle_beta   90.00
_cell.angle_gamma   90.00
#
_symmetry.space_group_name_H-M   'P 1'
#
loop_
_entity.id
_entity.type
_entity.pdbx_description
1 polymer ?
#
loop_
_entity_poly.entity_id
_entity_poly.type
_entity_poly.pdbx_seq_one_letter_code
_entity_poly.pdbx_strand_id
1 'polypeptide(L)'
;MIKIFQGALIALLASQMAGCNQPESTKPTAQQTKQSAQQQTEQQQPKWLQAEATIKSVAQVSEGMYAYTLSYPATGSKAVNAAGEPIAGPIVHNVFGLTYLPKAGQTLTIEYLAEEPLMYRMVQPWGSADPTTPVAGVYTYGHEVESFTPCNVKKDYWITSQKTVLDPLRDASLAKAKQLKSPYQGIYAEMQLMLLPAAADGFAADYDGVVEAFEIKKWTNDIPETCITAGPDSEPPTTMTDEHSSRNSLDWDGYYYGAIPCASCPQIDRWLQLKQKGESTQAELFDIYRGTDELVSELTASARWIKDGGAIAITVDTGTPLQFIVGESALMQYAEGEAPLEDYKLGKMLHYSDRNMDVFTDRSHLLGLQGSSKFEAIVNYKTPNQTANSARIQVTVDCGKKTYTTAEVTGYTGRFASGSIVKTANDKTAQPLTGDTALAAAALEACH
;
A
#
# COMPACT_ATOMS: atom_id res chain seq x y z
N MET A 1 44.62 -11.83 17.04
CA MET A 1 45.19 -12.69 18.11
C MET A 1 46.11 -11.82 18.96
N ILE A 2 45.91 -11.86 20.28
CA ILE A 2 46.81 -11.39 21.36
C ILE A 2 46.91 -9.87 21.60
N LYS A 3 46.13 -9.42 22.61
CA LYS A 3 46.36 -8.25 23.47
C LYS A 3 47.48 -8.56 24.48
N ILE A 4 48.30 -7.59 24.87
CA ILE A 4 49.08 -7.61 26.12
C ILE A 4 49.03 -6.22 26.81
N PHE A 5 48.49 -6.27 28.04
CA PHE A 5 48.66 -5.48 29.29
C PHE A 5 49.34 -4.10 29.26
N GLN A 6 48.76 -3.01 29.80
CA GLN A 6 48.38 -2.65 31.19
C GLN A 6 49.52 -2.39 32.20
N GLY A 7 49.48 -1.17 32.77
CA GLY A 7 49.97 -0.77 34.12
C GLY A 7 51.43 -0.32 34.18
N ALA A 8 51.87 0.69 34.93
CA ALA A 8 51.25 1.62 35.88
C ALA A 8 52.32 2.70 36.22
N LEU A 9 51.95 3.90 36.67
CA LEU A 9 52.59 4.53 37.85
C LEU A 9 51.88 5.83 38.28
N ILE A 10 51.68 5.93 39.60
CA ILE A 10 51.19 7.08 40.37
C ILE A 10 52.39 7.71 41.10
N ALA A 11 52.47 9.05 41.15
CA ALA A 11 53.05 9.85 42.26
C ALA A 11 52.76 11.36 41.97
N LEU A 12 51.88 12.08 42.67
CA LEU A 12 51.92 12.66 44.04
C LEU A 12 52.64 14.03 44.16
N LEU A 13 51.88 15.00 44.72
CA LEU A 13 52.26 16.19 45.53
C LEU A 13 52.90 17.39 44.77
N ALA A 14 52.63 18.66 45.06
CA ALA A 14 51.87 19.34 46.12
C ALA A 14 51.54 20.79 45.72
N SER A 15 50.53 21.33 46.41
CA SER A 15 49.91 22.65 46.37
C SER A 15 50.79 23.84 46.81
N GLN A 16 50.41 25.06 46.42
CA GLN A 16 50.39 26.22 47.33
C GLN A 16 49.14 27.10 47.12
N MET A 17 48.56 27.46 48.27
CA MET A 17 47.48 28.42 48.59
C MET A 17 48.02 29.87 48.49
N ALA A 18 47.33 31.00 48.68
CA ALA A 18 45.95 31.53 48.70
C ALA A 18 46.08 33.06 48.97
N GLY A 19 45.01 33.83 48.67
CA GLY A 19 44.68 35.12 49.30
C GLY A 19 45.16 36.40 48.59
N CYS A 20 44.49 37.55 48.59
CA CYS A 20 43.21 38.00 49.18
C CYS A 20 42.78 39.35 48.53
N ASN A 21 41.45 39.52 48.37
CA ASN A 21 40.58 40.71 48.42
C ASN A 21 40.72 42.02 47.57
N GLN A 22 39.53 42.41 47.08
CA GLN A 22 38.96 43.63 46.44
C GLN A 22 39.02 44.90 47.35
N PRO A 23 38.63 46.16 46.97
CA PRO A 23 37.50 46.54 46.08
C PRO A 23 37.53 47.90 45.30
N GLU A 24 36.44 48.17 44.57
CA GLU A 24 35.62 49.42 44.60
C GLU A 24 35.26 50.09 43.25
N SER A 25 34.04 50.64 43.26
CA SER A 25 33.17 51.17 42.20
C SER A 25 33.72 52.36 41.39
N THR A 26 33.34 52.48 40.12
CA THR A 26 32.84 53.76 39.53
C THR A 26 32.22 53.54 38.14
N LYS A 27 31.07 54.18 37.90
CA LYS A 27 30.37 54.28 36.61
C LYS A 27 30.90 55.51 35.85
N PRO A 28 31.07 55.46 34.51
CA PRO A 28 30.33 56.44 33.69
C PRO A 28 29.90 55.96 32.28
N THR A 29 28.71 56.45 31.91
CA THR A 29 28.22 57.03 30.64
C THR A 29 28.74 56.57 29.25
N ALA A 30 27.76 56.13 28.45
CA ALA A 30 27.52 56.28 27.00
C ALA A 30 28.61 56.00 25.94
N GLN A 31 28.20 55.12 25.02
CA GLN A 31 28.52 55.04 23.59
C GLN A 31 29.99 54.85 23.20
N GLN A 32 30.35 53.62 22.81
CA GLN A 32 30.76 53.34 21.43
C GLN A 32 30.91 51.84 21.10
N THR A 33 30.24 51.46 20.02
CA THR A 33 30.62 50.46 18.99
C THR A 33 30.68 48.96 19.31
N LYS A 34 29.71 48.26 18.69
CA LYS A 34 29.81 46.96 18.00
C LYS A 34 30.70 45.90 18.65
N GLN A 35 30.08 44.96 19.36
CA GLN A 35 30.56 43.58 19.41
C GLN A 35 29.39 42.61 19.63
N SER A 36 29.24 41.71 18.66
CA SER A 36 28.62 40.38 18.75
C SER A 36 27.30 40.25 19.52
N ALA A 37 26.20 40.34 18.79
CA ALA A 37 25.00 39.58 19.12
C ALA A 37 25.33 38.08 19.00
N GLN A 38 25.50 37.40 20.13
CA GLN A 38 25.40 35.95 20.20
C GLN A 38 24.81 35.55 21.55
N GLN A 39 23.55 35.10 21.44
CA GLN A 39 22.96 34.01 22.21
C GLN A 39 22.73 34.23 23.71
N GLN A 40 21.45 34.37 24.05
CA GLN A 40 20.78 33.40 24.91
C GLN A 40 19.28 33.42 24.58
N THR A 41 18.90 32.65 23.56
CA THR A 41 17.51 32.23 23.40
C THR A 41 17.35 30.98 24.25
N GLU A 42 16.70 31.10 25.41
CA GLU A 42 16.13 29.93 26.09
C GLU A 42 15.23 29.22 25.08
N GLN A 43 15.61 28.00 24.67
CA GLN A 43 14.76 27.11 23.89
C GLN A 43 13.60 26.67 24.78
N GLN A 44 12.57 27.51 24.87
CA GLN A 44 11.29 27.12 25.47
C GLN A 44 10.73 25.92 24.70
N GLN A 45 10.34 24.88 25.43
CA GLN A 45 9.70 23.70 24.84
C GLN A 45 8.47 24.11 24.01
N PRO A 46 8.20 23.41 22.89
CA PRO A 46 7.03 23.68 22.07
C PRO A 46 5.74 23.57 22.89
N LYS A 47 4.94 24.65 22.89
CA LYS A 47 3.64 24.66 23.56
C LYS A 47 2.57 24.08 22.63
N TRP A 48 2.02 22.93 22.99
CA TRP A 48 0.90 22.28 22.31
C TRP A 48 -0.44 22.75 22.89
N LEU A 49 -1.43 22.97 22.03
CA LEU A 49 -2.78 23.39 22.38
C LEU A 49 -3.80 22.42 21.78
N GLN A 50 -4.85 22.09 22.52
CA GLN A 50 -5.88 21.17 22.07
C GLN A 50 -6.96 21.86 21.24
N ALA A 51 -7.50 21.13 20.25
CA ALA A 51 -8.68 21.50 19.49
C ALA A 51 -9.46 20.26 19.04
N GLU A 52 -10.74 20.46 18.72
CA GLU A 52 -11.53 19.49 17.97
C GLU A 52 -11.38 19.75 16.48
N ALA A 53 -10.98 18.71 15.75
CA ALA A 53 -10.85 18.72 14.31
C ALA A 53 -11.94 17.85 13.67
N THR A 54 -12.43 18.27 12.51
CA THR A 54 -13.43 17.52 11.74
C THR A 54 -12.87 17.13 10.37
N ILE A 55 -13.12 15.89 9.96
CA ILE A 55 -12.89 15.45 8.58
C ILE A 55 -14.03 15.98 7.71
N LYS A 56 -13.76 17.02 6.90
CA LYS A 56 -14.78 17.74 6.11
C LYS A 56 -15.15 17.02 4.81
N SER A 57 -14.17 16.44 4.15
CA SER A 57 -14.33 15.76 2.87
C SER A 57 -13.31 14.66 2.72
N VAL A 58 -13.65 13.67 1.89
CA VAL A 58 -12.82 12.52 1.56
C VAL A 58 -12.86 12.37 0.05
N ALA A 59 -11.71 12.08 -0.55
CA ALA A 59 -11.56 11.89 -1.98
C ALA A 59 -10.62 10.72 -2.26
N GLN A 60 -10.96 9.89 -3.24
CA GLN A 60 -10.04 8.93 -3.78
C GLN A 60 -9.08 9.65 -4.75
N VAL A 61 -7.79 9.53 -4.50
CA VAL A 61 -6.74 10.21 -5.28
C VAL A 61 -6.06 9.29 -6.28
N SER A 62 -6.06 7.99 -6.00
CA SER A 62 -5.74 6.91 -6.94
C SER A 62 -6.44 5.63 -6.49
N GLU A 63 -6.38 4.58 -7.29
CA GLU A 63 -6.89 3.26 -6.94
C GLU A 63 -6.40 2.82 -5.54
N GLY A 64 -7.34 2.54 -4.63
CA GLY A 64 -7.07 2.18 -3.23
C GLY A 64 -6.45 3.26 -2.33
N MET A 65 -6.24 4.49 -2.81
CA MET A 65 -5.62 5.58 -2.05
C MET A 65 -6.56 6.75 -1.84
N TYR A 66 -6.67 7.20 -0.60
CA TYR A 66 -7.59 8.24 -0.17
C TYR A 66 -6.85 9.44 0.42
N ALA A 67 -7.46 10.59 0.21
CA ALA A 67 -7.13 11.85 0.86
C ALA A 67 -8.34 12.38 1.62
N TYR A 68 -8.09 13.15 2.66
CA TYR A 68 -9.14 13.81 3.44
C TYR A 68 -8.78 15.24 3.81
N THR A 69 -9.79 16.07 4.01
CA THR A 69 -9.61 17.45 4.45
C THR A 69 -9.88 17.54 5.94
N LEU A 70 -8.86 17.89 6.73
CA LEU A 70 -8.99 18.14 8.16
C LEU A 70 -9.23 19.63 8.40
N SER A 71 -10.17 19.96 9.30
CA SER A 71 -10.45 21.34 9.68
C SER A 71 -10.60 21.52 11.18
N TYR A 72 -9.95 22.54 11.75
CA TYR A 72 -10.00 22.84 13.19
C TYR A 72 -9.77 24.33 13.47
N PRO A 73 -10.33 24.87 14.57
CA PRO A 73 -10.00 26.21 15.04
C PRO A 73 -8.59 26.23 15.67
N ALA A 74 -7.84 27.31 15.43
CA ALA A 74 -6.52 27.54 16.00
C ALA A 74 -6.55 28.75 16.96
N THR A 75 -7.60 28.84 17.77
CA THR A 75 -7.97 30.04 18.55
C THR A 75 -6.90 30.51 19.54
N GLY A 76 -6.00 29.62 19.96
CA GLY A 76 -4.88 29.94 20.86
C GLY A 76 -3.53 30.09 20.16
N SER A 77 -3.49 30.06 18.83
CA SER A 77 -2.26 30.25 18.08
C SER A 77 -1.68 31.66 18.29
N LYS A 78 -0.35 31.71 18.26
CA LYS A 78 0.45 32.94 18.24
C LYS A 78 1.09 33.20 16.88
N ALA A 79 0.88 32.31 15.92
CA ALA A 79 1.41 32.46 14.58
C ALA A 79 0.71 33.61 13.84
N VAL A 80 1.46 34.27 12.97
CA VAL A 80 0.94 35.28 12.05
C VAL A 80 1.26 34.89 10.62
N ASN A 81 0.42 35.29 9.67
CA ASN A 81 0.68 35.10 8.25
C ASN A 81 1.75 36.07 7.75
N ALA A 82 2.09 36.00 6.45
CA ALA A 82 3.08 36.91 5.84
C ALA A 82 2.72 38.41 5.93
N ALA A 83 1.44 38.74 6.12
CA ALA A 83 0.95 40.09 6.32
C ALA A 83 0.95 40.53 7.81
N GLY A 84 1.37 39.66 8.72
CA GLY A 84 1.38 39.92 10.17
C GLY A 84 0.02 39.72 10.85
N GLU A 85 -0.96 39.13 10.17
CA GLU A 85 -2.29 38.89 10.74
C GLU A 85 -2.33 37.57 11.53
N PRO A 86 -3.01 37.50 12.68
CA PRO A 86 -3.11 36.28 13.49
C PRO A 86 -3.75 35.10 12.77
N ILE A 87 -3.18 33.91 12.91
CA ILE A 87 -3.72 32.66 12.38
C ILE A 87 -4.61 31.99 13.44
N ALA A 88 -5.88 32.41 13.54
CA ALA A 88 -6.84 31.85 14.53
C ALA A 88 -7.71 30.70 13.99
N GLY A 89 -7.63 30.40 12.70
CA GLY A 89 -8.40 29.36 12.01
C GLY A 89 -9.75 29.84 11.41
N PRO A 90 -10.58 28.92 10.88
CA PRO A 90 -10.31 27.49 10.82
C PRO A 90 -9.14 27.17 9.91
N ILE A 91 -8.20 26.37 10.41
CA ILE A 91 -7.19 25.74 9.58
C ILE A 91 -7.90 24.67 8.78
N VAL A 92 -7.57 24.59 7.49
CA VAL A 92 -8.10 23.60 6.55
C VAL A 92 -6.93 23.11 5.72
N HIS A 93 -6.61 21.82 5.81
CA HIS A 93 -5.56 21.23 5.00
C HIS A 93 -5.91 19.81 4.55
N ASN A 94 -5.34 19.41 3.43
CA ASN A 94 -5.54 18.09 2.85
C ASN A 94 -4.44 17.14 3.32
N VAL A 95 -4.84 15.95 3.73
CA VAL A 95 -3.99 14.85 4.17
C VAL A 95 -4.12 13.73 3.15
N PHE A 96 -3.01 13.16 2.72
CA PHE A 96 -2.93 12.16 1.67
C PHE A 96 -2.30 10.88 2.21
N GLY A 97 -2.54 9.74 1.54
CA GLY A 97 -1.76 8.52 1.78
C GLY A 97 -2.47 7.44 2.59
N LEU A 98 -3.78 7.57 2.84
CA LEU A 98 -4.53 6.49 3.47
C LEU A 98 -4.85 5.40 2.44
N THR A 99 -4.60 4.15 2.81
CA THR A 99 -4.89 2.96 1.99
C THR A 99 -6.30 2.40 2.25
N TYR A 100 -7.14 3.15 2.96
CA TYR A 100 -8.52 2.81 3.31
C TYR A 100 -9.37 4.09 3.29
N LEU A 101 -10.69 3.95 3.11
CA LEU A 101 -11.60 5.08 3.06
C LEU A 101 -11.79 5.65 4.49
N PRO A 102 -11.35 6.88 4.79
CA PRO A 102 -11.59 7.48 6.10
C PRO A 102 -13.04 7.93 6.28
N LYS A 103 -13.52 7.94 7.53
CA LYS A 103 -14.87 8.34 7.89
C LYS A 103 -15.08 9.85 7.79
N ALA A 104 -15.78 10.28 6.73
CA ALA A 104 -16.21 11.67 6.59
C ALA A 104 -17.11 12.12 7.75
N GLY A 105 -16.95 13.37 8.20
CA GLY A 105 -17.68 13.93 9.33
C GLY A 105 -17.17 13.51 10.71
N GLN A 106 -16.18 12.61 10.80
CA GLN A 106 -15.56 12.22 12.07
C GLN A 106 -14.96 13.44 12.77
N THR A 107 -15.16 13.52 14.09
CA THR A 107 -14.48 14.48 14.96
C THR A 107 -13.34 13.80 15.71
N LEU A 108 -12.20 14.47 15.76
CA LEU A 108 -10.96 14.00 16.37
C LEU A 108 -10.45 15.07 17.34
N THR A 109 -9.94 14.65 18.49
CA THR A 109 -9.16 15.55 19.35
C THR A 109 -7.73 15.61 18.82
N ILE A 110 -7.22 16.81 18.59
CA ILE A 110 -5.84 17.04 18.16
C ILE A 110 -5.12 17.99 19.12
N GLU A 111 -3.80 17.95 19.06
CA GLU A 111 -2.92 18.99 19.60
C GLU A 111 -2.20 19.67 18.44
N TYR A 112 -2.15 21.00 18.42
CA TYR A 112 -1.37 21.80 17.47
C TYR A 112 -0.35 22.68 18.18
N LEU A 113 0.75 23.02 17.50
CA LEU A 113 1.76 23.92 18.04
C LEU A 113 1.25 25.37 18.07
N ALA A 114 1.35 26.03 19.23
CA ALA A 114 0.90 27.42 19.37
C ALA A 114 1.61 28.37 18.39
N GLU A 115 2.90 28.17 18.15
CA GLU A 115 3.73 29.01 17.27
C GLU A 115 3.68 28.56 15.79
N GLU A 116 3.18 27.35 15.50
CA GLU A 116 3.07 26.80 14.15
C GLU A 116 1.81 25.90 14.05
N PRO A 117 0.61 26.49 13.95
CA PRO A 117 -0.64 25.76 14.14
C PRO A 117 -0.99 24.81 12.98
N LEU A 118 -0.18 24.78 11.92
CA LEU A 118 -0.22 23.77 10.85
C LEU A 118 0.43 22.44 11.27
N MET A 119 1.31 22.45 12.27
CA MET A 119 1.88 21.24 12.85
C MET A 119 0.95 20.72 13.95
N TYR A 120 0.39 19.54 13.73
CA TYR A 120 -0.57 18.91 14.64
C TYR A 120 -0.29 17.41 14.83
N ARG A 121 -0.88 16.85 15.88
CA ARG A 121 -0.92 15.42 16.16
C ARG A 121 -2.28 15.03 16.71
N MET A 122 -2.74 13.82 16.43
CA MET A 122 -3.98 13.30 17.00
C MET A 122 -3.74 12.88 18.46
N VAL A 123 -4.65 13.24 19.35
CA VAL A 123 -4.60 12.82 20.75
C VAL A 123 -5.04 11.37 20.83
N GLN A 124 -4.18 10.54 21.43
CA GLN A 124 -4.45 9.11 21.51
C GLN A 124 -5.38 8.79 22.69
N PRO A 125 -6.32 7.84 22.55
CA PRO A 125 -7.29 7.52 23.60
C PRO A 125 -6.68 6.91 24.86
N TRP A 126 -5.45 6.40 24.79
CA TRP A 126 -4.69 5.83 25.92
C TRP A 126 -3.78 6.84 26.63
N GLY A 127 -3.97 8.15 26.40
CA GLY A 127 -3.54 9.20 27.32
C GLY A 127 -2.19 9.87 27.03
N SER A 128 -1.48 9.50 25.96
CA SER A 128 -0.31 10.24 25.48
C SER A 128 -0.54 10.70 24.04
N ALA A 129 -0.33 11.98 23.76
CA ALA A 129 -0.25 12.48 22.38
C ALA A 129 1.18 12.38 21.82
N ASP A 130 2.15 11.92 22.61
CA ASP A 130 3.52 11.71 22.17
C ASP A 130 3.67 10.36 21.44
N PRO A 131 3.82 10.35 20.10
CA PRO A 131 3.93 9.12 19.32
C PRO A 131 5.22 8.35 19.61
N THR A 132 6.18 8.95 20.33
CA THR A 132 7.42 8.27 20.72
C THR A 132 7.26 7.38 21.94
N THR A 133 6.16 7.53 22.69
CA THR A 133 5.87 6.68 23.85
C THR A 133 5.32 5.33 23.40
N PRO A 134 5.96 4.20 23.72
CA PRO A 134 5.45 2.90 23.35
C PRO A 134 4.17 2.57 24.11
N VAL A 135 3.21 1.99 23.39
CA VAL A 135 1.92 1.54 23.89
C VAL A 135 1.98 0.02 24.03
N ALA A 136 1.76 -0.47 25.23
CA ALA A 136 1.63 -1.90 25.48
C ALA A 136 0.23 -2.37 25.09
N GLY A 137 0.13 -3.53 24.45
CA GLY A 137 -1.16 -4.12 24.07
C GLY A 137 -1.05 -5.54 23.54
N VAL A 138 -2.20 -6.06 23.15
CA VAL A 138 -2.35 -7.36 22.52
C VAL A 138 -2.50 -7.17 21.02
N TYR A 139 -1.55 -7.69 20.27
CA TYR A 139 -1.60 -7.76 18.81
C TYR A 139 -2.19 -9.10 18.38
N THR A 140 -3.17 -9.09 17.49
CA THR A 140 -3.81 -10.29 16.94
C THR A 140 -3.84 -10.24 15.43
N TYR A 141 -3.40 -11.31 14.78
CA TYR A 141 -3.44 -11.43 13.32
C TYR A 141 -4.15 -12.71 12.87
N GLY A 142 -4.92 -12.59 11.80
CA GLY A 142 -5.67 -13.68 11.19
C GLY A 142 -6.35 -13.26 9.90
N HIS A 143 -7.19 -14.14 9.37
CA HIS A 143 -8.04 -13.78 8.23
C HIS A 143 -8.98 -12.65 8.66
N GLU A 144 -8.91 -11.51 7.97
CA GLU A 144 -9.78 -10.34 8.22
C GLU A 144 -9.59 -9.69 9.59
N VAL A 145 -8.51 -10.04 10.30
CA VAL A 145 -8.15 -9.51 11.61
C VAL A 145 -6.70 -9.08 11.58
N GLU A 146 -6.47 -7.78 11.72
CA GLU A 146 -5.17 -7.22 12.06
C GLU A 146 -5.42 -6.16 13.14
N SER A 147 -5.45 -6.60 14.40
CA SER A 147 -5.88 -5.78 15.52
C SER A 147 -4.79 -5.53 16.56
N PHE A 148 -4.92 -4.40 17.24
CA PHE A 148 -4.16 -4.06 18.41
C PHE A 148 -5.08 -3.50 19.49
N THR A 149 -5.15 -4.21 20.62
CA THR A 149 -5.90 -3.80 21.80
C THR A 149 -4.92 -3.28 22.86
N PRO A 150 -4.87 -1.96 23.16
CA PRO A 150 -4.00 -1.44 24.21
C PRO A 150 -4.34 -2.07 25.57
N CYS A 151 -3.32 -2.40 26.36
CA CYS A 151 -3.52 -2.97 27.69
C CYS A 151 -4.36 -2.02 28.56
N ASN A 152 -5.31 -2.57 29.32
CA ASN A 152 -6.20 -1.82 30.23
C ASN A 152 -7.14 -0.83 29.53
N VAL A 153 -7.30 -0.93 28.21
CA VAL A 153 -8.26 -0.15 27.42
C VAL A 153 -9.32 -1.09 26.86
N LYS A 154 -10.59 -0.70 26.97
CA LYS A 154 -11.72 -1.45 26.39
C LYS A 154 -12.04 -1.00 24.97
N LYS A 155 -11.00 -0.89 24.14
CA LYS A 155 -11.13 -0.49 22.74
C LYS A 155 -10.17 -1.31 21.89
N ASP A 156 -10.64 -1.75 20.74
CA ASP A 156 -9.84 -2.51 19.78
C ASP A 156 -9.63 -1.71 18.52
N TYR A 157 -8.41 -1.70 18.00
CA TYR A 157 -8.03 -0.88 16.86
C TYR A 157 -7.55 -1.76 15.72
N TRP A 158 -7.95 -1.41 14.51
CA TRP A 158 -7.28 -1.94 13.32
C TRP A 158 -5.88 -1.35 13.27
N ILE A 159 -4.86 -2.20 13.12
CA ILE A 159 -3.46 -1.75 13.07
C ILE A 159 -2.92 -1.87 11.65
N THR A 160 -2.25 -0.82 11.17
CA THR A 160 -1.56 -0.78 9.88
C THR A 160 -0.09 -0.37 10.06
N SER A 161 0.76 -0.74 9.11
CA SER A 161 2.16 -0.29 9.04
C SER A 161 2.81 -0.78 7.74
N GLN A 162 4.05 -0.38 7.51
CA GLN A 162 4.94 -1.05 6.58
C GLN A 162 5.09 -2.53 6.97
N LYS A 163 5.10 -3.41 5.96
CA LYS A 163 5.19 -4.86 6.13
C LYS A 163 6.33 -5.28 7.06
N THR A 164 7.52 -4.71 6.86
CA THR A 164 8.73 -4.99 7.65
C THR A 164 8.60 -4.68 9.14
N VAL A 165 7.68 -3.79 9.52
CA VAL A 165 7.41 -3.47 10.92
C VAL A 165 6.55 -4.55 11.55
N LEU A 166 5.41 -4.94 10.95
CA LEU A 166 4.45 -5.85 11.60
C LEU A 166 4.70 -7.33 11.38
N ASP A 167 5.47 -7.73 10.36
CA ASP A 167 5.76 -9.15 10.06
C ASP A 167 6.21 -9.99 11.27
N PRO A 168 7.10 -9.51 12.17
CA PRO A 168 7.47 -10.26 13.36
C PRO A 168 6.27 -10.59 14.26
N LEU A 169 5.28 -9.70 14.36
CA LEU A 169 4.08 -9.91 15.16
C LEU A 169 3.06 -10.81 14.45
N ARG A 170 2.91 -10.64 13.12
CA ARG A 170 2.08 -11.51 12.28
C ARG A 170 2.54 -12.96 12.40
N ASP A 171 3.83 -13.20 12.19
CA ASP A 171 4.44 -14.52 12.28
C ASP A 171 4.24 -15.14 13.65
N ALA A 172 4.46 -14.37 14.72
CA ALA A 172 4.30 -14.84 16.09
C ALA A 172 2.84 -15.16 16.46
N SER A 173 1.89 -14.30 16.08
CA SER A 173 0.46 -14.53 16.29
C SER A 173 -0.04 -15.77 15.52
N LEU A 174 0.37 -15.93 14.25
CA LEU A 174 0.06 -17.12 13.44
C LEU A 174 0.72 -18.40 13.99
N ALA A 175 1.98 -18.32 14.41
CA ALA A 175 2.69 -19.47 14.99
C ALA A 175 1.98 -19.94 16.27
N LYS A 176 1.56 -19.02 17.13
CA LYS A 176 0.77 -19.31 18.33
C LYS A 176 -0.59 -19.92 17.98
N ALA A 177 -1.28 -19.39 16.97
CA ALA A 177 -2.54 -19.95 16.47
C ALA A 177 -2.40 -21.40 15.98
N LYS A 178 -1.34 -21.69 15.21
CA LYS A 178 -1.01 -23.04 14.74
C LYS A 178 -0.67 -23.98 15.89
N GLN A 179 0.12 -23.52 16.86
CA GLN A 179 0.50 -24.30 18.04
C GLN A 179 -0.72 -24.69 18.89
N LEU A 180 -1.64 -23.75 19.11
CA LEU A 180 -2.82 -23.95 19.94
C LEU A 180 -4.00 -24.56 19.17
N LYS A 181 -3.90 -24.70 17.85
CA LYS A 181 -5.00 -25.13 16.96
C LYS A 181 -6.27 -24.29 17.16
N SER A 182 -6.08 -23.00 17.42
CA SER A 182 -7.14 -22.03 17.67
C SER A 182 -6.81 -20.75 16.90
N PRO A 183 -7.74 -20.19 16.10
CA PRO A 183 -7.47 -18.97 15.34
C PRO A 183 -7.34 -17.74 16.26
N TYR A 184 -6.89 -16.62 15.70
CA TYR A 184 -6.87 -15.30 16.34
C TYR A 184 -6.19 -15.28 17.71
N GLN A 185 -4.96 -15.80 17.77
CA GLN A 185 -4.20 -15.84 19.03
C GLN A 185 -3.38 -14.57 19.21
N GLY A 186 -3.77 -13.77 20.19
CA GLY A 186 -3.07 -12.56 20.56
C GLY A 186 -1.68 -12.83 21.14
N ILE A 187 -0.75 -11.91 20.87
CA ILE A 187 0.58 -11.82 21.47
C ILE A 187 0.77 -10.45 22.10
N TYR A 188 1.69 -10.33 23.04
CA TYR A 188 2.00 -9.05 23.66
C TYR A 188 2.96 -8.25 22.78
N ALA A 189 2.69 -6.95 22.63
CA ALA A 189 3.58 -6.02 21.94
C ALA A 189 3.59 -4.63 22.61
N GLU A 190 4.74 -3.99 22.57
CA GLU A 190 4.95 -2.58 22.93
C GLU A 190 5.38 -1.84 21.66
N MET A 191 4.56 -0.90 21.19
CA MET A 191 4.75 -0.25 19.88
C MET A 191 4.59 1.26 19.96
N GLN A 192 5.38 1.98 19.17
CA GLN A 192 5.12 3.39 18.90
C GLN A 192 4.01 3.50 17.86
N LEU A 193 2.90 4.12 18.26
CA LEU A 193 1.68 4.18 17.45
C LEU A 193 1.31 5.64 17.12
N MET A 194 0.53 5.82 16.06
CA MET A 194 -0.24 7.02 15.77
C MET A 194 -1.70 6.67 15.53
N LEU A 195 -2.62 7.47 16.08
CA LEU A 195 -4.03 7.36 15.75
C LEU A 195 -4.27 7.97 14.36
N LEU A 196 -5.04 7.29 13.52
CA LEU A 196 -5.48 7.76 12.21
C LEU A 196 -7.01 7.95 12.21
N PRO A 197 -7.59 8.54 11.15
CA PRO A 197 -9.05 8.52 10.96
C PRO A 197 -9.62 7.10 11.08
N ALA A 198 -10.84 6.98 11.59
CA ALA A 198 -11.54 5.70 11.55
C ALA A 198 -11.86 5.34 10.09
N ALA A 199 -11.85 4.06 9.76
CA ALA A 199 -12.30 3.60 8.46
C ALA A 199 -13.82 3.75 8.33
N ALA A 200 -14.28 4.01 7.11
CA ALA A 200 -15.69 4.07 6.76
C ALA A 200 -16.21 2.72 6.23
N ASP A 201 -15.31 1.88 5.70
CA ASP A 201 -15.60 0.61 5.06
C ASP A 201 -14.51 -0.45 5.34
N GLY A 202 -14.73 -1.65 4.82
CA GLY A 202 -13.85 -2.81 5.02
C GLY A 202 -13.78 -3.29 6.46
N PHE A 203 -12.89 -4.25 6.74
CA PHE A 203 -12.76 -4.83 8.09
C PHE A 203 -12.39 -3.80 9.15
N ALA A 204 -11.60 -2.78 8.78
CA ALA A 204 -11.19 -1.73 9.69
C ALA A 204 -12.37 -0.88 10.21
N ALA A 205 -13.54 -0.89 9.54
CA ALA A 205 -14.73 -0.15 9.97
C ALA A 205 -15.40 -0.74 11.21
N ASP A 206 -15.15 -2.01 11.52
CA ASP A 206 -15.71 -2.71 12.68
C ASP A 206 -14.91 -2.47 13.98
N TYR A 207 -13.81 -1.71 13.90
CA TYR A 207 -12.94 -1.39 15.02
C TYR A 207 -13.21 0.02 15.58
N ASP A 208 -12.77 0.28 16.81
CA ASP A 208 -12.92 1.60 17.46
C ASP A 208 -12.12 2.72 16.76
N GLY A 209 -11.18 2.36 15.89
CA GLY A 209 -10.40 3.26 15.06
C GLY A 209 -9.24 2.54 14.37
N VAL A 210 -8.44 3.31 13.64
CA VAL A 210 -7.23 2.81 12.97
C VAL A 210 -6.00 3.40 13.65
N VAL A 211 -4.99 2.57 13.88
CA VAL A 211 -3.68 2.99 14.37
C VAL A 211 -2.59 2.56 13.40
N GLU A 212 -1.60 3.42 13.21
CA GLU A 212 -0.37 3.08 12.46
C GLU A 212 0.77 2.79 13.44
N ALA A 213 1.47 1.68 13.26
CA ALA A 213 2.71 1.41 13.99
C ALA A 213 3.93 1.94 13.24
N PHE A 214 4.83 2.61 13.95
CA PHE A 214 6.12 3.03 13.39
C PHE A 214 7.26 2.09 13.78
N GLU A 215 7.23 1.61 15.02
CA GLU A 215 8.32 0.81 15.56
C GLU A 215 7.80 -0.15 16.65
N ILE A 216 8.24 -1.40 16.57
CA ILE A 216 8.06 -2.36 17.65
C ILE A 216 9.25 -2.23 18.60
N LYS A 217 8.99 -1.88 19.85
CA LYS A 217 10.03 -1.84 20.90
C LYS A 217 10.28 -3.20 21.51
N LYS A 218 9.21 -3.97 21.69
CA LYS A 218 9.26 -5.27 22.37
C LYS A 218 8.02 -6.10 22.03
N TRP A 219 8.17 -7.41 21.98
CA TRP A 219 7.04 -8.33 21.89
C TRP A 219 7.36 -9.69 22.52
N THR A 220 6.32 -10.41 22.96
CA THR A 220 6.41 -11.78 23.51
C THR A 220 5.17 -12.59 23.13
N ASN A 221 5.32 -13.91 22.99
CA ASN A 221 4.19 -14.80 22.71
C ASN A 221 3.14 -14.79 23.82
N ASP A 222 3.58 -14.67 25.07
CA ASP A 222 2.70 -14.66 26.24
C ASP A 222 2.21 -13.25 26.54
N ILE A 223 0.94 -13.15 26.93
CA ILE A 223 0.30 -11.92 27.37
C ILE A 223 0.46 -11.85 28.90
N PRO A 224 1.18 -10.83 29.44
CA PRO A 224 1.33 -10.68 30.89
C PRO A 224 -0.03 -10.47 31.56
N GLU A 225 -0.19 -10.97 32.80
CA GLU A 225 -1.41 -10.73 33.60
C GLU A 225 -1.72 -9.23 33.81
N THR A 226 -0.69 -8.39 33.75
CA THR A 226 -0.81 -6.92 33.84
C THR A 226 -1.38 -6.28 32.57
N CYS A 227 -1.55 -7.04 31.48
CA CYS A 227 -2.15 -6.60 30.23
C CYS A 227 -3.55 -7.19 30.10
N ILE A 228 -4.50 -6.62 30.85
CA ILE A 228 -5.90 -7.05 30.81
C ILE A 228 -6.56 -6.33 29.64
N THR A 229 -6.94 -7.07 28.60
CA THR A 229 -7.89 -6.60 27.60
C THR A 229 -9.31 -6.87 28.09
N ALA A 230 -10.28 -6.05 27.70
CA ALA A 230 -11.66 -6.51 27.78
C ALA A 230 -11.76 -7.82 26.98
N GLY A 231 -12.33 -8.86 27.57
CA GLY A 231 -12.46 -10.17 26.93
C GLY A 231 -13.26 -10.08 25.62
N PRO A 232 -13.27 -11.16 24.82
CA PRO A 232 -13.98 -11.24 23.55
C PRO A 232 -15.50 -11.36 23.81
N ASP A 233 -16.12 -10.27 24.25
CA ASP A 233 -17.58 -10.10 24.28
C ASP A 233 -18.02 -9.16 23.13
N SER A 234 -17.35 -9.21 21.97
CA SER A 234 -17.98 -8.83 20.72
C SER A 234 -18.77 -10.02 20.20
N GLU A 235 -20.06 -10.02 20.54
CA GLU A 235 -21.07 -10.81 19.87
C GLU A 235 -20.87 -10.67 18.34
N PRO A 236 -20.84 -11.78 17.57
CA PRO A 236 -20.56 -11.72 16.14
C PRO A 236 -21.55 -10.75 15.47
N PRO A 237 -21.09 -9.84 14.59
CA PRO A 237 -21.98 -8.93 13.90
C PRO A 237 -23.02 -9.78 13.17
N THR A 238 -24.27 -9.50 13.48
CA THR A 238 -25.39 -10.09 12.76
C THR A 238 -25.22 -9.70 11.31
N THR A 239 -25.09 -10.69 10.43
CA THR A 239 -24.90 -10.52 8.99
C THR A 239 -26.07 -9.76 8.39
N MET A 240 -25.96 -8.43 8.32
CA MET A 240 -26.55 -7.70 7.21
C MET A 240 -25.70 -8.08 6.01
N THR A 241 -26.25 -8.89 5.10
CA THR A 241 -25.66 -9.11 3.79
C THR A 241 -25.59 -7.75 3.10
N ASP A 242 -24.44 -7.09 3.21
CA ASP A 242 -24.07 -6.02 2.30
C ASP A 242 -23.95 -6.65 0.91
N GLU A 243 -24.77 -6.16 -0.02
CA GLU A 243 -24.89 -6.67 -1.38
C GLU A 243 -23.78 -6.11 -2.30
N HIS A 244 -22.75 -5.48 -1.72
CA HIS A 244 -21.64 -4.82 -2.38
C HIS A 244 -20.31 -5.58 -2.18
N SER A 245 -20.09 -6.67 -2.91
CA SER A 245 -18.80 -7.39 -2.96
C SER A 245 -18.03 -7.14 -4.25
N SER A 246 -16.74 -7.52 -4.34
CA SER A 246 -15.95 -7.38 -5.59
C SER A 246 -16.67 -7.97 -6.80
N ARG A 247 -17.40 -9.08 -6.61
CA ARG A 247 -18.28 -9.70 -7.62
C ARG A 247 -19.30 -8.73 -8.21
N ASN A 248 -19.88 -7.86 -7.39
CA ASN A 248 -21.00 -6.99 -7.75
C ASN A 248 -20.53 -5.56 -8.07
N SER A 249 -19.38 -5.13 -7.56
CA SER A 249 -18.90 -3.75 -7.63
C SER A 249 -17.83 -3.50 -8.69
N LEU A 250 -17.05 -4.52 -9.07
CA LEU A 250 -15.90 -4.34 -9.97
C LEU A 250 -16.21 -4.83 -11.39
N ASP A 251 -15.60 -4.19 -12.39
CA ASP A 251 -15.47 -4.75 -13.74
C ASP A 251 -14.35 -5.81 -13.73
N TRP A 252 -14.64 -7.00 -13.20
CA TRP A 252 -13.66 -8.09 -13.06
C TRP A 252 -13.64 -9.03 -14.28
N ASP A 253 -14.62 -8.98 -15.17
CA ASP A 253 -14.65 -9.77 -16.40
C ASP A 253 -13.51 -9.33 -17.33
N GLY A 254 -12.67 -10.27 -17.79
CA GLY A 254 -11.57 -9.93 -18.69
C GLY A 254 -10.40 -10.91 -18.69
N TYR A 255 -9.30 -10.44 -19.28
CA TYR A 255 -8.04 -11.17 -19.35
C TYR A 255 -7.05 -10.59 -18.36
N TYR A 256 -6.34 -11.45 -17.65
CA TYR A 256 -5.34 -11.10 -16.66
C TYR A 256 -4.02 -11.76 -17.01
N TYR A 257 -2.92 -11.04 -16.79
CA TYR A 257 -1.58 -11.53 -17.07
C TYR A 257 -0.61 -11.20 -15.94
N GLY A 258 0.30 -12.13 -15.64
CA GLY A 258 1.43 -11.90 -14.76
C GLY A 258 2.57 -12.89 -15.02
N ALA A 259 3.80 -12.43 -14.81
CA ALA A 259 4.99 -13.26 -14.82
C ALA A 259 5.28 -13.70 -13.37
N ILE A 260 4.88 -14.93 -13.03
CA ILE A 260 4.93 -15.43 -11.65
C ILE A 260 6.16 -16.32 -11.40
N PRO A 261 6.65 -16.42 -10.14
CA PRO A 261 7.79 -17.25 -9.81
C PRO A 261 7.60 -18.72 -10.19
N CYS A 262 8.70 -19.35 -10.62
CA CYS A 262 8.74 -20.75 -11.01
C CYS A 262 9.84 -21.48 -10.23
N ALA A 263 9.51 -22.67 -9.71
CA ALA A 263 10.43 -23.43 -8.86
C ALA A 263 11.66 -23.96 -9.64
N SER A 264 11.51 -24.24 -10.93
CA SER A 264 12.53 -24.90 -11.75
C SER A 264 12.63 -24.34 -13.17
N CYS A 265 12.14 -23.12 -13.39
CA CYS A 265 12.24 -22.40 -14.64
C CYS A 265 12.38 -20.90 -14.36
N PRO A 266 12.82 -20.08 -15.34
CA PRO A 266 12.90 -18.64 -15.19
C PRO A 266 11.66 -17.98 -14.58
N GLN A 267 10.47 -18.27 -15.14
CA GLN A 267 9.17 -17.79 -14.67
C GLN A 267 8.03 -18.54 -15.37
N ILE A 268 6.81 -18.40 -14.86
CA ILE A 268 5.59 -18.82 -15.56
C ILE A 268 4.86 -17.56 -16.02
N ASP A 269 4.65 -17.43 -17.32
CA ASP A 269 3.76 -16.41 -17.88
C ASP A 269 2.34 -16.97 -17.79
N ARG A 270 1.57 -16.45 -16.83
CA ARG A 270 0.21 -16.89 -16.55
C ARG A 270 -0.81 -15.95 -17.19
N TRP A 271 -1.68 -16.52 -18.02
CA TRP A 271 -2.86 -15.84 -18.55
C TRP A 271 -4.11 -16.45 -17.95
N LEU A 272 -4.97 -15.61 -17.38
CA LEU A 272 -6.25 -16.03 -16.83
C LEU A 272 -7.36 -15.20 -17.44
N GLN A 273 -8.27 -15.84 -18.17
CA GLN A 273 -9.53 -15.24 -18.58
C GLN A 273 -10.60 -15.57 -17.54
N LEU A 274 -11.27 -14.54 -17.02
CA LEU A 274 -12.51 -14.68 -16.27
C LEU A 274 -13.66 -14.16 -17.12
N LYS A 275 -14.76 -14.92 -17.18
CA LYS A 275 -15.93 -14.55 -17.97
C LYS A 275 -17.23 -14.95 -17.29
N GLN A 276 -18.11 -13.98 -17.08
CA GLN A 276 -19.47 -14.25 -16.64
C GLN A 276 -20.27 -15.01 -17.71
N LYS A 277 -20.94 -16.09 -17.28
CA LYS A 277 -21.78 -16.97 -18.08
C LYS A 277 -23.10 -17.22 -17.34
N GLY A 278 -23.99 -16.22 -17.38
CA GLY A 278 -25.20 -16.22 -16.58
C GLY A 278 -24.84 -16.07 -15.09
N GLU A 279 -25.27 -17.02 -14.27
CA GLU A 279 -24.97 -17.01 -12.82
C GLU A 279 -23.59 -17.59 -12.47
N SER A 280 -22.91 -18.25 -13.42
CA SER A 280 -21.59 -18.86 -13.22
C SER A 280 -20.46 -18.00 -13.80
N THR A 281 -19.25 -18.20 -13.26
CA THR A 281 -18.02 -17.62 -13.81
C THR A 281 -17.21 -18.75 -14.46
N GLN A 282 -16.84 -18.57 -15.73
CA GLN A 282 -15.93 -19.46 -16.44
C GLN A 282 -14.50 -18.92 -16.33
N ALA A 283 -13.54 -19.82 -16.11
CA ALA A 283 -12.12 -19.52 -16.11
C ALA A 283 -11.41 -20.30 -17.23
N GLU A 284 -10.58 -19.59 -18.00
CA GLU A 284 -9.60 -20.21 -18.92
C GLU A 284 -8.19 -19.78 -18.48
N LEU A 285 -7.37 -20.74 -18.06
CA LEU A 285 -6.02 -20.53 -17.56
C LEU A 285 -5.00 -21.11 -18.56
N PHE A 286 -3.96 -20.33 -18.86
CA PHE A 286 -2.82 -20.74 -19.67
C PHE A 286 -1.52 -20.44 -18.93
N ASP A 287 -0.72 -21.47 -18.69
CA ASP A 287 0.61 -21.33 -18.09
C ASP A 287 1.69 -21.65 -19.12
N ILE A 288 2.57 -20.67 -19.36
CA ILE A 288 3.70 -20.78 -20.28
C ILE A 288 4.98 -20.76 -19.46
N TYR A 289 5.68 -21.88 -19.41
CA TYR A 289 6.91 -22.02 -18.62
C TYR A 289 8.08 -21.49 -19.46
N ARG A 290 8.61 -20.33 -19.07
CA ARG A 290 9.71 -19.69 -19.80
C ARG A 290 10.98 -20.52 -19.68
N GLY A 291 11.77 -20.58 -20.75
CA GLY A 291 12.97 -21.42 -20.87
C GLY A 291 12.79 -22.59 -21.83
N THR A 292 11.65 -23.29 -21.79
CA THR A 292 11.21 -24.16 -22.90
C THR A 292 10.29 -23.42 -23.87
N ASP A 293 9.65 -22.35 -23.38
CA ASP A 293 8.62 -21.58 -24.09
C ASP A 293 7.44 -22.45 -24.57
N GLU A 294 7.31 -23.67 -24.07
CA GLU A 294 6.20 -24.56 -24.38
C GLU A 294 4.95 -24.15 -23.60
N LEU A 295 3.78 -24.26 -24.23
CA LEU A 295 2.51 -24.23 -23.51
C LEU A 295 2.39 -25.54 -22.74
N VAL A 296 2.47 -25.48 -21.42
CA VAL A 296 2.53 -26.68 -20.57
C VAL A 296 1.15 -27.01 -19.97
N SER A 297 0.29 -26.02 -19.77
CA SER A 297 -1.05 -26.23 -19.23
C SER A 297 -2.07 -25.28 -19.86
N GLU A 298 -3.17 -25.85 -20.35
CA GLU A 298 -4.41 -25.15 -20.68
C GLU A 298 -5.53 -25.80 -19.87
N LEU A 299 -6.19 -24.99 -19.05
CA LEU A 299 -7.30 -25.44 -18.22
C LEU A 299 -8.52 -24.57 -18.50
N THR A 300 -9.60 -25.22 -18.89
CA THR A 300 -10.94 -24.61 -18.87
C THR A 300 -11.71 -25.18 -17.70
N ALA A 301 -12.10 -24.33 -16.75
CA ALA A 301 -12.78 -24.74 -15.53
C ALA A 301 -13.90 -23.76 -15.16
N SER A 302 -14.82 -24.22 -14.32
CA SER A 302 -15.75 -23.31 -13.62
C SER A 302 -15.04 -22.67 -12.43
N ALA A 303 -15.27 -21.39 -12.24
CA ALA A 303 -14.77 -20.61 -11.12
C ALA A 303 -15.92 -20.36 -10.14
N ARG A 304 -15.68 -20.57 -8.83
CA ARG A 304 -16.65 -20.25 -7.78
C ARG A 304 -16.20 -19.00 -7.03
N TRP A 305 -17.14 -18.10 -6.77
CA TRP A 305 -16.92 -17.00 -5.84
C TRP A 305 -16.89 -17.53 -4.41
N ILE A 306 -15.96 -16.98 -3.61
CA ILE A 306 -15.75 -17.28 -2.20
C ILE A 306 -15.57 -15.97 -1.44
N LYS A 307 -15.51 -16.03 -0.10
CA LYS A 307 -15.39 -14.84 0.77
C LYS A 307 -16.43 -13.78 0.42
N ASP A 308 -17.69 -14.21 0.32
CA ASP A 308 -18.86 -13.38 -0.02
C ASP A 308 -18.76 -12.56 -1.32
N GLY A 309 -17.88 -12.97 -2.24
CA GLY A 309 -17.66 -12.31 -3.51
C GLY A 309 -16.39 -11.48 -3.60
N GLY A 310 -15.46 -11.59 -2.64
CA GLY A 310 -14.15 -10.94 -2.69
C GLY A 310 -13.04 -11.78 -3.37
N ALA A 311 -13.27 -13.08 -3.59
CA ALA A 311 -12.26 -13.96 -4.18
C ALA A 311 -12.89 -15.06 -5.07
N ILE A 312 -12.08 -15.65 -5.94
CA ILE A 312 -12.47 -16.74 -6.84
C ILE A 312 -11.57 -17.96 -6.57
N ALA A 313 -12.18 -19.14 -6.54
CA ALA A 313 -11.49 -20.43 -6.55
C ALA A 313 -11.72 -21.16 -7.87
N ILE A 314 -10.64 -21.57 -8.53
CA ILE A 314 -10.63 -22.35 -9.77
C ILE A 314 -10.19 -23.77 -9.43
N THR A 315 -11.06 -24.75 -9.71
CA THR A 315 -10.72 -26.16 -9.51
C THR A 315 -9.71 -26.59 -10.57
N VAL A 316 -8.62 -27.22 -10.12
CA VAL A 316 -7.56 -27.78 -10.97
C VAL A 316 -7.34 -29.26 -10.61
N ASP A 317 -6.76 -30.04 -11.53
CA ASP A 317 -6.64 -31.50 -11.39
C ASP A 317 -5.70 -31.95 -10.25
N THR A 318 -4.87 -31.04 -9.71
CA THR A 318 -3.93 -31.33 -8.61
C THR A 318 -4.59 -31.44 -7.24
N GLY A 319 -5.91 -31.22 -7.14
CA GLY A 319 -6.71 -31.38 -5.93
C GLY A 319 -6.79 -30.13 -5.04
N THR A 320 -5.80 -29.23 -5.08
CA THR A 320 -5.85 -27.93 -4.39
C THR A 320 -6.27 -26.84 -5.39
N PRO A 321 -7.40 -26.14 -5.19
CA PRO A 321 -7.86 -25.11 -6.12
C PRO A 321 -6.90 -23.92 -6.13
N LEU A 322 -6.76 -23.29 -7.29
CA LEU A 322 -6.10 -21.98 -7.39
C LEU A 322 -7.05 -20.91 -6.86
N GLN A 323 -6.60 -20.10 -5.91
CA GLN A 323 -7.40 -19.03 -5.32
C GLN A 323 -6.83 -17.66 -5.70
N PHE A 324 -7.73 -16.73 -6.02
CA PHE A 324 -7.38 -15.36 -6.39
C PHE A 324 -8.26 -14.38 -5.64
N ILE A 325 -7.65 -13.40 -4.97
CA ILE A 325 -8.36 -12.22 -4.47
C ILE A 325 -8.65 -11.33 -5.69
N VAL A 326 -9.89 -10.85 -5.78
CA VAL A 326 -10.34 -9.98 -6.89
C VAL A 326 -10.29 -8.53 -6.42
N GLY A 327 -9.33 -7.78 -6.96
CA GLY A 327 -9.19 -6.35 -6.75
C GLY A 327 -9.57 -5.56 -8.01
N GLU A 328 -9.62 -4.25 -7.88
CA GLU A 328 -9.75 -3.38 -9.06
C GLU A 328 -8.55 -3.64 -9.99
N SER A 329 -8.86 -3.83 -11.28
CA SER A 329 -7.91 -4.11 -12.37
C SER A 329 -6.86 -5.22 -12.13
N ALA A 330 -7.05 -6.11 -11.16
CA ALA A 330 -6.03 -7.10 -10.80
C ALA A 330 -6.59 -8.31 -10.05
N LEU A 331 -5.86 -9.42 -10.16
CA LEU A 331 -6.04 -10.63 -9.37
C LEU A 331 -4.77 -10.90 -8.59
N MET A 332 -4.87 -11.33 -7.34
CA MET A 332 -3.70 -11.75 -6.56
C MET A 332 -3.88 -13.20 -6.14
N GLN A 333 -3.02 -14.09 -6.66
CA GLN A 333 -3.07 -15.49 -6.29
C GLN A 333 -2.60 -15.67 -4.84
N TYR A 334 -3.25 -16.59 -4.13
CA TYR A 334 -2.84 -16.97 -2.78
C TYR A 334 -3.14 -18.44 -2.50
N ALA A 335 -2.43 -19.01 -1.52
CA ALA A 335 -2.78 -20.29 -0.92
C ALA A 335 -3.56 -20.07 0.37
N GLU A 336 -4.46 -20.98 0.71
CA GLU A 336 -5.26 -20.88 1.92
C GLU A 336 -4.38 -20.88 3.17
N GLY A 337 -4.48 -19.83 3.99
CA GLY A 337 -3.64 -19.62 5.17
C GLY A 337 -2.29 -18.93 4.91
N GLU A 338 -2.03 -18.51 3.67
CA GLU A 338 -0.86 -17.71 3.28
C GLU A 338 -1.29 -16.30 2.86
N ALA A 339 -0.45 -15.31 3.15
CA ALA A 339 -0.65 -13.96 2.65
C ALA A 339 -0.45 -13.94 1.12
N PRO A 340 -1.27 -13.19 0.37
CA PRO A 340 -1.07 -13.05 -1.06
C PRO A 340 0.26 -12.30 -1.30
N LEU A 341 1.03 -12.77 -2.29
CA LEU A 341 2.36 -12.24 -2.60
C LEU A 341 2.30 -11.44 -3.91
N GLU A 342 2.91 -10.25 -3.93
CA GLU A 342 2.89 -9.36 -5.12
C GLU A 342 3.47 -10.04 -6.36
N ASP A 343 4.48 -10.92 -6.21
CA ASP A 343 5.06 -11.70 -7.31
C ASP A 343 4.04 -12.63 -8.01
N TYR A 344 2.88 -12.89 -7.40
CA TYR A 344 1.80 -13.69 -7.96
C TYR A 344 0.57 -12.86 -8.38
N LYS A 345 0.76 -11.56 -8.54
CA LYS A 345 -0.26 -10.65 -9.07
C LYS A 345 -0.41 -10.81 -10.58
N LEU A 346 -1.65 -10.81 -11.05
CA LEU A 346 -2.03 -10.74 -12.45
C LEU A 346 -2.75 -9.40 -12.69
N GLY A 347 -2.23 -8.56 -13.59
CA GLY A 347 -2.87 -7.31 -13.98
C GLY A 347 -3.92 -7.53 -15.07
N LYS A 348 -5.03 -6.80 -15.03
CA LYS A 348 -6.06 -6.82 -16.08
C LYS A 348 -5.48 -6.22 -17.36
N MET A 349 -5.49 -7.00 -18.42
CA MET A 349 -5.05 -6.62 -19.75
C MET A 349 -6.18 -5.91 -20.49
N LEU A 350 -5.83 -4.86 -21.22
CA LEU A 350 -6.74 -4.31 -22.23
C LEU A 350 -6.89 -5.33 -23.35
N HIS A 351 -8.12 -5.63 -23.73
CA HIS A 351 -8.45 -6.61 -24.76
C HIS A 351 -9.27 -5.96 -25.87
N TYR A 352 -8.73 -6.00 -27.09
CA TYR A 352 -9.41 -5.56 -28.31
C TYR A 352 -9.56 -6.75 -29.24
N SER A 353 -10.66 -6.81 -29.97
CA SER A 353 -11.01 -7.99 -30.74
C SER A 353 -11.65 -7.61 -32.07
N ASP A 354 -11.18 -8.21 -33.17
CA ASP A 354 -11.78 -8.08 -34.49
C ASP A 354 -12.00 -9.47 -35.13
N ARG A 355 -12.34 -9.51 -36.43
CA ARG A 355 -12.58 -10.77 -37.17
C ARG A 355 -11.32 -11.63 -37.37
N ASN A 356 -10.13 -11.05 -37.25
CA ASN A 356 -8.85 -11.69 -37.58
C ASN A 356 -8.01 -11.99 -36.34
N MET A 357 -8.10 -11.17 -35.29
CA MET A 357 -7.26 -11.33 -34.09
C MET A 357 -7.89 -10.79 -32.81
N ASP A 358 -7.36 -11.28 -31.69
CA ASP A 358 -7.45 -10.65 -30.37
C ASP A 358 -6.11 -9.96 -30.08
N VAL A 359 -6.17 -8.76 -29.52
CA VAL A 359 -5.02 -7.92 -29.15
C VAL A 359 -5.08 -7.67 -27.65
N PHE A 360 -3.95 -7.90 -26.98
CA PHE A 360 -3.77 -7.71 -25.55
C PHE A 360 -2.62 -6.72 -25.30
N THR A 361 -2.84 -5.74 -24.43
CA THR A 361 -1.78 -4.83 -23.99
C THR A 361 -2.01 -4.36 -22.57
N ASP A 362 -0.94 -3.98 -21.89
CA ASP A 362 -0.99 -3.48 -20.52
C ASP A 362 -1.36 -1.98 -20.53
N ARG A 363 -2.30 -1.57 -19.68
CA ARG A 363 -2.73 -0.17 -19.58
C ARG A 363 -1.60 0.77 -19.16
N SER A 364 -0.67 0.31 -18.31
CA SER A 364 0.50 1.09 -17.88
C SER A 364 1.40 1.48 -19.06
N HIS A 365 1.40 0.70 -20.14
CA HIS A 365 2.12 1.05 -21.37
C HIS A 365 1.46 2.19 -22.16
N LEU A 366 0.20 2.53 -21.86
CA LEU A 366 -0.58 3.54 -22.58
C LEU A 366 -0.69 4.87 -21.82
N LEU A 367 -0.40 4.90 -20.51
CA LEU A 367 -0.56 6.09 -19.67
C LEU A 367 0.60 7.10 -19.83
N GLY A 368 0.26 8.38 -20.00
CA GLY A 368 1.20 9.51 -19.83
C GLY A 368 1.96 9.98 -21.07
N LEU A 369 1.52 9.63 -22.28
CA LEU A 369 2.28 9.92 -23.50
C LEU A 369 1.61 11.02 -24.34
N GLN A 370 2.13 12.25 -24.27
CA GLN A 370 1.85 13.28 -25.28
C GLN A 370 2.85 13.17 -26.43
N GLY A 371 2.38 12.80 -27.63
CA GLY A 371 3.19 12.78 -28.86
C GLY A 371 3.22 11.41 -29.54
N SER A 372 4.42 10.89 -29.79
CA SER A 372 4.61 9.55 -30.35
C SER A 372 4.79 8.53 -29.23
N SER A 373 3.92 7.52 -29.17
CA SER A 373 3.84 6.52 -28.10
C SER A 373 4.30 5.15 -28.61
N LYS A 374 4.85 4.31 -27.73
CA LYS A 374 5.31 2.97 -28.12
C LYS A 374 4.90 1.95 -27.05
N PHE A 375 4.23 0.88 -27.46
CA PHE A 375 3.80 -0.19 -26.57
C PHE A 375 3.99 -1.58 -27.19
N GLU A 376 4.08 -2.60 -26.34
CA GLU A 376 4.03 -4.01 -26.77
C GLU A 376 2.58 -4.49 -26.79
N ALA A 377 2.20 -5.14 -27.89
CA ALA A 377 0.94 -5.84 -28.06
C ALA A 377 1.19 -7.33 -28.24
N ILE A 378 0.44 -8.14 -27.51
CA ILE A 378 0.38 -9.59 -27.72
C ILE A 378 -0.89 -9.87 -28.52
N VAL A 379 -0.77 -10.65 -29.60
CA VAL A 379 -1.91 -10.97 -30.46
C VAL A 379 -2.14 -12.47 -30.56
N ASN A 380 -3.41 -12.89 -30.56
CA ASN A 380 -3.83 -14.23 -30.93
C ASN A 380 -4.59 -14.16 -32.25
N TYR A 381 -4.15 -14.90 -33.27
CA TYR A 381 -4.85 -14.93 -34.56
C TYR A 381 -6.05 -15.89 -34.51
N LYS A 382 -7.22 -15.44 -34.96
CA LYS A 382 -8.48 -16.20 -34.96
C LYS A 382 -8.60 -17.15 -36.15
N THR A 383 -8.05 -16.75 -37.28
CA THR A 383 -7.85 -17.64 -38.42
C THR A 383 -6.40 -18.10 -38.41
N PRO A 384 -6.12 -19.41 -38.30
CA PRO A 384 -4.77 -19.92 -38.46
C PRO A 384 -4.25 -19.52 -39.84
N ASN A 385 -3.38 -18.52 -39.89
CA ASN A 385 -2.59 -18.31 -41.09
C ASN A 385 -1.39 -19.24 -40.96
N GLN A 386 -1.03 -19.96 -42.01
CA GLN A 386 -0.14 -21.14 -41.99
C GLN A 386 1.29 -20.94 -41.40
N THR A 387 1.59 -19.80 -40.79
CA THR A 387 2.90 -19.42 -40.25
C THR A 387 2.93 -19.04 -38.76
N ALA A 388 1.87 -18.58 -38.09
CA ALA A 388 1.91 -18.28 -36.65
C ALA A 388 0.51 -18.23 -36.03
N ASN A 389 0.38 -18.67 -34.77
CA ASN A 389 -0.87 -18.66 -34.00
C ASN A 389 -0.99 -17.43 -33.08
N SER A 390 0.14 -16.85 -32.68
CA SER A 390 0.20 -15.59 -31.95
C SER A 390 1.43 -14.78 -32.36
N ALA A 391 1.50 -13.51 -31.94
CA ALA A 391 2.70 -12.71 -32.09
C ALA A 391 2.90 -11.72 -30.93
N ARG A 392 4.17 -11.34 -30.70
CA ARG A 392 4.50 -10.07 -30.03
C ARG A 392 4.74 -9.02 -31.10
N ILE A 393 4.14 -7.85 -30.90
CA ILE A 393 4.19 -6.74 -31.85
C ILE A 393 4.56 -5.49 -31.08
N GLN A 394 5.58 -4.79 -31.56
CA GLN A 394 5.88 -3.47 -31.09
C GLN A 394 5.08 -2.45 -31.90
N VAL A 395 4.17 -1.75 -31.24
CA VAL A 395 3.30 -0.75 -31.88
C VAL A 395 3.85 0.64 -31.57
N THR A 396 4.02 1.46 -32.59
CA THR A 396 4.36 2.88 -32.43
C THR A 396 3.21 3.72 -32.95
N VAL A 397 2.70 4.62 -32.12
CA VAL A 397 1.57 5.50 -32.42
C VAL A 397 2.07 6.92 -32.62
N ASP A 398 1.55 7.61 -33.63
CA ASP A 398 1.73 9.04 -33.84
C ASP A 398 0.34 9.69 -33.75
N CYS A 399 0.01 10.22 -32.56
CA CYS A 399 -1.29 10.82 -32.30
C CYS A 399 -1.52 12.10 -33.11
N GLY A 400 -0.45 12.85 -33.43
CA GLY A 400 -0.53 14.06 -34.25
C GLY A 400 -0.89 13.75 -35.70
N LYS A 401 -0.34 12.68 -36.27
CA LYS A 401 -0.68 12.20 -37.62
C LYS A 401 -1.87 11.25 -37.66
N LYS A 402 -2.38 10.83 -36.50
CA LYS A 402 -3.44 9.83 -36.35
C LYS A 402 -3.11 8.52 -37.07
N THR A 403 -1.88 8.06 -36.92
CA THR A 403 -1.38 6.82 -37.53
C THR A 403 -0.67 5.95 -36.51
N TYR A 404 -0.57 4.65 -36.79
CA TYR A 404 0.32 3.73 -36.08
C TYR A 404 1.15 2.91 -37.05
N THR A 405 2.28 2.39 -36.60
CA THR A 405 3.13 1.44 -37.33
C THR A 405 3.38 0.22 -36.43
N THR A 406 3.63 -0.92 -37.06
CA THR A 406 4.09 -2.11 -36.35
C THR A 406 5.56 -2.35 -36.65
N ALA A 407 6.32 -2.84 -35.68
CA ALA A 407 7.70 -3.22 -35.85
C ALA A 407 7.98 -4.43 -34.98
N GLU A 408 9.10 -5.11 -35.23
CA GLU A 408 9.58 -6.21 -34.39
C GLU A 408 8.50 -7.28 -34.16
N VAL A 409 7.76 -7.64 -35.23
CA VAL A 409 6.69 -8.63 -35.18
C VAL A 409 7.32 -10.00 -35.08
N THR A 410 7.30 -10.61 -33.89
CA THR A 410 7.75 -11.98 -33.66
C THR A 410 6.56 -12.90 -33.56
N GLY A 411 6.40 -13.80 -34.52
CA GLY A 411 5.33 -14.79 -34.56
C GLY A 411 5.71 -16.09 -33.85
N TYR A 412 4.73 -16.71 -33.19
CA TYR A 412 4.91 -17.93 -32.40
C TYR A 412 3.89 -19.03 -32.78
N THR A 413 4.25 -20.29 -32.58
CA THR A 413 3.39 -21.45 -32.88
C THR A 413 2.26 -21.68 -31.89
N GLY A 414 2.29 -21.11 -30.68
CA GLY A 414 1.25 -21.23 -29.65
C GLY A 414 0.39 -19.97 -29.52
N ARG A 415 -0.47 -19.92 -28.50
CA ARG A 415 -1.24 -18.71 -28.11
C ARG A 415 -0.40 -17.84 -27.16
N PHE A 416 -0.72 -16.56 -27.05
CA PHE A 416 -0.11 -15.62 -26.11
C PHE A 416 1.42 -15.54 -26.20
N ALA A 417 1.95 -15.57 -27.45
CA ALA A 417 3.39 -15.56 -27.71
C ALA A 417 4.15 -16.70 -27.00
N SER A 418 3.57 -17.90 -27.03
CA SER A 418 4.18 -19.15 -26.60
C SER A 418 4.53 -20.05 -27.78
N GLY A 419 5.40 -21.02 -27.55
CA GLY A 419 5.90 -21.97 -28.53
C GLY A 419 7.11 -21.46 -29.29
N SER A 420 7.48 -22.19 -30.34
CA SER A 420 8.62 -21.85 -31.18
C SER A 420 8.37 -20.58 -31.97
N ILE A 421 9.42 -19.77 -32.15
CA ILE A 421 9.40 -18.61 -33.04
C ILE A 421 9.37 -19.10 -34.49
N VAL A 422 8.45 -18.57 -35.29
CA VAL A 422 8.22 -19.01 -36.68
C VAL A 422 8.65 -17.96 -37.70
N LYS A 423 8.53 -16.67 -37.36
CA LYS A 423 8.93 -15.56 -38.25
C LYS A 423 9.16 -14.29 -37.43
N THR A 424 10.17 -13.52 -37.82
CA THR A 424 10.30 -12.11 -37.41
C THR A 424 10.10 -11.23 -38.64
N ALA A 425 9.19 -10.27 -38.56
CA ALA A 425 8.92 -9.32 -39.62
C ALA A 425 9.02 -7.87 -39.11
N ASN A 426 9.52 -6.98 -39.95
CA ASN A 426 9.53 -5.55 -39.70
C ASN A 426 8.67 -4.88 -40.77
N ASP A 427 7.46 -4.46 -40.42
CA ASP A 427 6.55 -3.75 -41.33
C ASP A 427 6.24 -2.35 -40.80
N LYS A 428 7.13 -1.40 -41.10
CA LYS A 428 6.98 -0.01 -40.65
C LYS A 428 5.99 0.81 -41.49
N THR A 429 5.08 0.15 -42.21
CA THR A 429 4.05 0.83 -43.00
C THR A 429 3.06 1.52 -42.06
N ALA A 430 2.87 2.82 -42.24
CA ALA A 430 1.91 3.59 -41.44
C ALA A 430 0.48 3.21 -41.81
N GLN A 431 -0.32 2.89 -40.79
CA GLN A 431 -1.73 2.57 -40.86
C GLN A 431 -2.54 3.65 -40.14
N PRO A 432 -3.76 3.98 -40.59
CA PRO A 432 -4.60 4.98 -39.93
C PRO A 432 -5.15 4.46 -38.60
N LEU A 433 -5.26 5.34 -37.59
CA LEU A 433 -5.94 5.03 -36.31
C LEU A 433 -7.45 4.84 -36.46
N THR A 434 -8.04 5.34 -37.54
CA THR A 434 -9.48 5.23 -37.83
C THR A 434 -9.87 3.89 -38.44
N GLY A 435 -8.96 2.91 -38.51
CA GLY A 435 -9.26 1.60 -39.05
C GLY A 435 -10.11 0.76 -38.09
N ASP A 436 -10.98 -0.10 -38.62
CA ASP A 436 -11.83 -1.00 -37.82
C ASP A 436 -11.09 -2.26 -37.33
N THR A 437 -9.80 -2.14 -37.04
CA THR A 437 -8.97 -3.28 -36.59
C THR A 437 -8.72 -3.20 -35.09
N ALA A 438 -8.53 -4.36 -34.45
CA ALA A 438 -8.23 -4.43 -33.02
C ALA A 438 -6.92 -3.69 -32.66
N LEU A 439 -5.93 -3.71 -33.56
CA LEU A 439 -4.68 -2.94 -33.40
C LEU A 439 -4.92 -1.43 -33.51
N ALA A 440 -5.78 -0.97 -34.42
CA ALA A 440 -6.13 0.43 -34.52
C ALA A 440 -6.89 0.93 -33.28
N ALA A 441 -7.80 0.12 -32.72
CA ALA A 441 -8.49 0.43 -31.47
C ALA A 441 -7.50 0.53 -30.28
N ALA A 442 -6.60 -0.45 -30.15
CA ALA A 442 -5.54 -0.40 -29.13
C ALA A 442 -4.63 0.82 -29.29
N ALA A 443 -4.26 1.16 -30.52
CA ALA A 443 -3.43 2.32 -30.82
C ALA A 443 -4.16 3.65 -30.59
N LEU A 444 -5.48 3.71 -30.79
CA LEU A 444 -6.30 4.88 -30.52
C LEU A 444 -6.39 5.16 -29.01
N GLU A 445 -6.55 4.11 -28.19
CA GLU A 445 -6.53 4.23 -26.72
C GLU A 445 -5.22 4.87 -26.24
N ALA A 446 -4.09 4.58 -26.88
CA ALA A 446 -2.79 5.18 -26.55
C ALA A 446 -2.69 6.70 -26.77
N CYS A 447 -3.69 7.31 -27.41
CA CYS A 447 -3.77 8.75 -27.67
C CYS A 447 -4.75 9.49 -26.75
N HIS A 448 -5.45 8.78 -25.88
CA HIS A 448 -6.43 9.30 -24.92
C HIS A 448 -5.89 9.15 -23.50
#